data_AF-A0A1H1EZZ5-F1
#
_entry.id   AF-A0A1H1EZZ5-F1
#
_cell.length_a   1.000
_cell.length_b   1.000
_cell.length_c   1.000
_cell.angle_alpha   90.00
_cell.angle_beta   90.00
_cell.angle_gamma   90.00
#
_symmetry.space_group_name_H-M   'P 1'
#
loop_
_entity.id
_entity.type
_entity.pdbx_description
1 polymer ?
#
loop_
_entity_poly.entity_id
_entity_poly.type
_entity_poly.pdbx_seq_one_letter_code
_entity_poly.pdbx_strand_id
1 'polypeptide(L)'
;MNSLADLFTDDRRSSDDTDRVADSLVDERRLTALVGPPRVQQTATVARPDETAQLVALVDGAARTATPVHVAGQSGPPKMPRRGHKRTDWLNVSFAVLAVAVVAVVGVFGAIQLANASPAASALRALSVDEASLANGEQAVQSGVSRIDALVAEARTDADTVEPALATIAGYVDEPTRAAAVQAVADLRAGLDAVEPPAAPAAYTRPAIDTDDLGEVGAQIDLVRERSDQLTELTEQTRTVRAQVVALRDAFAASIAALGASFPASAEVEVTEYGQALESFRDAVTAAAAAVPAAQAAGGFGVAEMVAYPPLVDALRDNHELAIAEILAEREAAQNNTGGNTGGNTGGGFTNPGAGGGDTGGGSGETGGGDTVTPDPTPTDPGTGGGDGSGGGTDPGSGTDPGSGTDPGTDPGTDPGTVVP
;
A
#
# COMPACT_ATOMS: atom_id res chain seq x y z
N MET A 1 46.21 12.79 -40.30
CA MET A 1 44.88 12.37 -39.82
C MET A 1 44.46 13.44 -38.82
N ASN A 2 43.65 14.39 -39.27
CA ASN A 2 43.24 15.56 -38.49
C ASN A 2 41.78 15.35 -38.08
N SER A 3 41.47 15.55 -36.80
CA SER A 3 40.15 15.25 -36.20
C SER A 3 39.12 16.33 -36.53
N LEU A 4 37.86 15.89 -36.69
CA LEU A 4 36.64 16.69 -36.89
C LEU A 4 36.37 17.80 -35.85
N ALA A 5 37.20 17.92 -34.81
CA ALA A 5 37.10 18.97 -33.79
C ALA A 5 37.62 20.35 -34.26
N ASP A 6 38.35 20.44 -35.37
CA ASP A 6 38.90 21.71 -35.90
C ASP A 6 37.94 22.48 -36.83
N LEU A 7 36.72 21.97 -37.08
CA LEU A 7 35.79 22.58 -38.05
C LEU A 7 34.83 23.62 -37.45
N PHE A 8 34.96 23.96 -36.16
CA PHE A 8 34.03 24.87 -35.48
C PHE A 8 34.67 26.00 -34.69
N THR A 9 35.97 26.25 -34.88
CA THR A 9 36.60 27.46 -34.33
C THR A 9 36.56 28.61 -35.33
N ASP A 10 35.74 29.60 -34.97
CA ASP A 10 35.74 31.00 -35.37
C ASP A 10 35.60 31.33 -36.86
N ASP A 11 34.47 31.98 -37.19
CA ASP A 11 34.57 33.10 -38.11
C ASP A 11 33.74 34.30 -37.64
N ARG A 12 34.48 35.36 -37.33
CA ARG A 12 34.02 36.71 -37.06
C ARG A 12 33.39 37.30 -38.32
N ARG A 13 32.12 37.70 -38.24
CA ARG A 13 31.54 38.73 -39.11
C ARG A 13 30.85 39.75 -38.22
N SER A 14 31.56 40.83 -37.92
CA SER A 14 31.49 42.12 -38.64
C SER A 14 30.32 42.94 -38.11
N SER A 15 30.68 43.74 -37.12
CA SER A 15 30.03 44.97 -36.67
C SER A 15 29.64 45.87 -37.85
N ASP A 16 28.36 45.91 -38.21
CA ASP A 16 27.77 47.02 -38.99
C ASP A 16 26.23 46.97 -38.99
N ASP A 17 25.60 46.95 -37.81
CA ASP A 17 24.13 46.74 -37.69
C ASP A 17 23.37 47.90 -37.03
N THR A 18 24.01 49.06 -36.84
CA THR A 18 23.34 50.23 -36.22
C THR A 18 22.53 51.08 -37.20
N ASP A 19 22.74 50.94 -38.52
CA ASP A 19 22.00 51.74 -39.52
C ASP A 19 20.72 51.05 -40.06
N ARG A 20 20.52 49.74 -39.84
CA ARG A 20 19.28 49.05 -40.27
C ARG A 20 18.09 49.23 -39.34
N VAL A 21 18.31 49.65 -38.10
CA VAL A 21 17.23 49.77 -37.11
C VAL A 21 16.31 50.95 -37.42
N ALA A 22 16.83 52.02 -38.03
CA ALA A 22 16.05 53.21 -38.34
C ALA A 22 15.03 53.01 -39.46
N ASP A 23 15.37 52.25 -40.50
CA ASP A 23 14.46 51.97 -41.63
C ASP A 23 13.34 50.97 -41.24
N SER A 24 13.62 50.02 -40.34
CA SER A 24 12.61 49.02 -39.92
C SER A 24 11.41 49.63 -39.19
N LEU A 25 11.62 50.73 -38.44
CA LEU A 25 10.55 51.39 -37.68
C LEU A 25 9.60 52.20 -38.57
N VAL A 26 10.06 52.64 -39.75
CA VAL A 26 9.22 53.36 -40.71
C VAL A 26 8.33 52.38 -41.49
N ASP A 27 8.87 51.22 -41.83
CA ASP A 27 8.11 50.15 -42.49
C ASP A 27 7.10 49.48 -41.56
N GLU A 28 7.40 49.27 -40.28
CA GLU A 28 6.43 48.74 -39.29
C GLU A 28 5.22 49.66 -39.11
N ARG A 29 5.42 50.99 -39.10
CA ARG A 29 4.30 51.94 -38.98
C ARG A 29 3.42 51.97 -40.22
N ARG A 30 3.99 51.80 -41.41
CA ARG A 30 3.22 51.70 -42.66
C ARG A 30 2.47 50.37 -42.77
N LEU A 31 3.06 49.26 -42.33
CA LEU A 31 2.38 47.96 -42.28
C LEU A 31 1.25 47.92 -41.26
N THR A 32 1.44 48.52 -40.08
CA THR A 32 0.39 48.58 -39.03
C THR A 32 -0.81 49.42 -39.45
N ALA A 33 -0.59 50.48 -40.25
CA ALA A 33 -1.66 51.30 -40.81
C ALA A 33 -2.46 50.58 -41.91
N LEU A 34 -1.85 49.63 -42.63
CA LEU A 34 -2.48 48.93 -43.75
C LEU A 34 -3.17 47.62 -43.34
N VAL A 35 -2.67 46.93 -42.30
CA VAL A 35 -3.14 45.60 -41.87
C VAL A 35 -3.96 45.64 -40.56
N GLY A 36 -3.97 46.78 -39.87
CA GLY A 36 -4.57 46.92 -38.54
C GLY A 36 -3.65 46.36 -37.45
N PRO A 37 -3.94 46.66 -36.16
CA PRO A 37 -3.07 46.28 -35.05
C PRO A 37 -2.92 44.76 -35.00
N PRO A 38 -1.69 44.22 -34.94
CA PRO A 38 -1.48 42.79 -34.84
C PRO A 38 -2.18 42.28 -33.59
N ARG A 39 -3.01 41.22 -33.74
CA ARG A 39 -3.52 40.50 -32.57
C ARG A 39 -2.30 40.00 -31.80
N VAL A 40 -2.16 40.45 -30.57
CA VAL A 40 -1.09 40.04 -29.65
C VAL A 40 -1.13 38.51 -29.57
N GLN A 41 -0.26 37.86 -30.33
CA GLN A 41 0.05 36.47 -30.10
C GLN A 41 0.85 36.44 -28.81
N GLN A 42 0.22 35.95 -27.74
CA GLN A 42 0.96 35.47 -26.59
C GLN A 42 1.95 34.43 -27.10
N THR A 43 3.21 34.82 -27.21
CA THR A 43 4.34 33.91 -27.37
C THR A 43 4.41 33.09 -26.10
N ALA A 44 3.69 31.97 -26.10
CA ALA A 44 3.89 30.90 -25.14
C ALA A 44 5.29 30.32 -25.43
N THR A 45 6.18 30.53 -24.46
CA THR A 45 7.50 29.92 -24.40
C THR A 45 7.35 28.41 -24.56
N VAL A 46 8.00 27.83 -25.57
CA VAL A 46 8.05 26.38 -25.78
C VAL A 46 8.92 25.77 -24.70
N ALA A 47 8.29 25.36 -23.61
CA ALA A 47 8.76 24.29 -22.73
C ALA A 47 7.64 23.26 -22.73
N ARG A 48 7.80 22.13 -23.44
CA ARG A 48 6.78 21.06 -23.54
C ARG A 48 6.27 20.69 -22.14
N PRO A 49 4.99 20.98 -21.82
CA PRO A 49 4.33 20.38 -20.68
C PRO A 49 3.26 19.41 -21.21
N ASP A 50 3.35 18.16 -20.79
CA ASP A 50 2.28 17.15 -20.78
C ASP A 50 1.01 17.49 -21.58
N GLU A 51 0.97 17.05 -22.84
CA GLU A 51 -0.25 17.00 -23.67
C GLU A 51 -1.36 16.21 -22.95
N THR A 52 -0.99 15.31 -22.05
CA THR A 52 -1.86 14.60 -21.11
C THR A 52 -2.58 15.54 -20.14
N ALA A 53 -1.94 16.57 -19.59
CA ALA A 53 -2.58 17.52 -18.69
C ALA A 53 -3.61 18.41 -19.42
N GLN A 54 -3.34 18.75 -20.68
CA GLN A 54 -4.26 19.51 -21.52
C GLN A 54 -5.46 18.67 -21.96
N LEU A 55 -5.26 17.38 -22.27
CA LEU A 55 -6.33 16.41 -22.51
C LEU A 55 -7.18 16.18 -21.25
N VAL A 56 -6.56 16.05 -20.07
CA VAL A 56 -7.27 15.94 -18.79
C VAL A 56 -8.09 17.19 -18.52
N ALA A 57 -7.56 18.39 -18.78
CA ALA A 57 -8.31 19.64 -18.61
C ALA A 57 -9.50 19.78 -19.58
N LEU A 58 -9.36 19.29 -20.82
CA LEU A 58 -10.44 19.24 -21.81
C LEU A 58 -11.54 18.24 -21.41
N VAL A 59 -11.16 17.06 -20.92
CA VAL A 59 -12.11 16.04 -20.43
C VAL A 59 -12.84 16.52 -19.17
N ASP A 60 -12.12 17.18 -18.26
CA ASP A 60 -12.69 17.73 -17.02
C ASP A 60 -13.62 18.93 -17.30
N GLY A 61 -13.31 19.72 -18.33
CA GLY A 61 -14.19 20.77 -18.86
C GLY A 61 -15.46 20.23 -19.52
N ALA A 62 -15.35 19.13 -20.27
CA ALA A 62 -16.49 18.45 -20.89
C ALA A 62 -17.40 17.77 -19.85
N ALA A 63 -16.82 17.15 -18.82
CA ALA A 63 -17.56 16.53 -17.72
C ALA A 63 -18.35 17.55 -16.88
N ARG A 64 -17.83 18.78 -16.72
CA ARG A 64 -18.53 19.87 -16.01
C ARG A 64 -19.62 20.54 -16.84
N THR A 65 -19.58 20.41 -18.16
CA THR A 65 -20.57 21.01 -19.08
C THR A 65 -21.64 20.03 -19.55
N ALA A 66 -21.51 18.74 -19.23
CA ALA A 66 -22.57 17.76 -19.38
C ALA A 66 -23.70 18.01 -18.37
N THR A 67 -24.61 18.92 -18.72
CA THR A 67 -25.86 19.11 -18.00
C THR A 67 -26.73 17.84 -18.16
N PRO A 68 -27.20 17.23 -17.06
CA PRO A 68 -28.07 16.07 -17.17
C PRO A 68 -29.38 16.46 -17.84
N VAL A 69 -29.77 15.71 -18.88
CA VAL A 69 -31.11 15.78 -19.46
C VAL A 69 -32.09 15.33 -18.38
N HIS A 70 -32.78 16.28 -17.76
CA HIS A 70 -33.84 15.99 -16.81
C HIS A 70 -35.04 15.36 -17.52
N VAL A 71 -35.23 14.05 -17.34
CA VAL A 71 -36.52 13.41 -17.59
C VAL A 71 -37.49 13.91 -16.50
N ALA A 72 -38.51 14.63 -16.92
CA ALA A 72 -39.49 15.24 -16.02
C ALA A 72 -40.31 14.16 -15.29
N GLY A 73 -40.30 14.20 -13.95
CA GLY A 73 -41.33 13.54 -13.14
C GLY A 73 -40.85 12.82 -11.89
N GLN A 74 -40.26 13.52 -10.91
CA GLN A 74 -40.36 13.11 -9.50
C GLN A 74 -39.92 14.26 -8.58
N SER A 75 -40.90 14.98 -8.04
CA SER A 75 -40.70 16.04 -7.05
C SER A 75 -40.71 15.44 -5.64
N GLY A 76 -39.53 15.19 -5.09
CA GLY A 76 -39.30 14.93 -3.68
C GLY A 76 -38.03 15.65 -3.22
N PRO A 77 -38.00 16.23 -1.99
CA PRO A 77 -36.85 16.99 -1.52
C PRO A 77 -35.62 16.07 -1.37
N PRO A 78 -34.46 16.43 -1.96
CA PRO A 78 -33.29 15.57 -2.00
C PRO A 78 -32.63 15.46 -0.62
N LYS A 79 -32.64 14.25 -0.06
CA LYS A 79 -31.83 13.89 1.11
C LYS A 79 -30.38 13.75 0.64
N MET A 80 -29.52 14.74 0.92
CA MET A 80 -28.12 14.67 0.53
C MET A 80 -27.37 13.61 1.36
N PRO A 81 -26.81 12.55 0.75
CA PRO A 81 -25.91 11.65 1.45
C PRO A 81 -24.57 12.34 1.69
N ARG A 82 -24.06 12.30 2.93
CA ARG A 82 -22.70 12.69 3.28
C ARG A 82 -21.71 11.90 2.41
N ARG A 83 -20.98 12.62 1.55
CA ARG A 83 -19.93 12.08 0.68
C ARG A 83 -18.72 11.68 1.53
N GLY A 84 -18.58 10.39 1.83
CA GLY A 84 -17.25 9.83 2.08
C GLY A 84 -16.44 9.85 0.78
N HIS A 85 -15.13 10.10 0.87
CA HIS A 85 -14.20 10.09 -0.25
C HIS A 85 -14.19 8.71 -0.93
N LYS A 86 -15.10 8.49 -1.89
CA LYS A 86 -14.99 7.39 -2.83
C LYS A 86 -13.78 7.69 -3.69
N ARG A 87 -12.71 6.91 -3.51
CA ARG A 87 -11.57 6.89 -4.43
C ARG A 87 -12.15 6.68 -5.82
N THR A 88 -12.09 7.71 -6.66
CA THR A 88 -12.52 7.62 -8.05
C THR A 88 -11.64 6.56 -8.68
N ASP A 89 -12.22 5.43 -9.03
CA ASP A 89 -11.51 4.35 -9.69
C ASP A 89 -11.23 4.81 -11.13
N TRP A 90 -10.09 5.50 -11.31
CA TRP A 90 -9.61 6.03 -12.60
C TRP A 90 -9.53 4.96 -13.69
N LEU A 91 -9.52 3.69 -13.27
CA LEU A 91 -9.53 2.53 -14.14
C LEU A 91 -10.90 2.29 -14.80
N ASN A 92 -12.02 2.60 -14.13
CA ASN A 92 -13.36 2.56 -14.74
C ASN A 92 -13.61 3.77 -15.66
N VAL A 93 -13.01 4.92 -15.36
CA VAL A 93 -13.11 6.13 -16.20
C VAL A 93 -12.40 5.92 -17.54
N SER A 94 -11.23 5.28 -17.55
CA SER A 94 -10.47 5.01 -18.78
C SER A 94 -11.18 4.02 -19.72
N PHE A 95 -11.85 2.98 -19.19
CA PHE A 95 -12.67 2.07 -20.00
C PHE A 95 -13.92 2.76 -20.57
N ALA A 96 -14.57 3.65 -19.80
CA ALA A 96 -15.74 4.38 -20.28
C ALA A 96 -15.41 5.38 -21.41
N VAL A 97 -14.25 6.04 -21.35
CA VAL A 97 -13.80 6.97 -22.40
C VAL A 97 -13.44 6.24 -23.69
N LEU A 98 -12.82 5.06 -23.60
CA LEU A 98 -12.48 4.26 -24.78
C LEU A 98 -13.74 3.76 -25.51
N ALA A 99 -14.77 3.35 -24.77
CA ALA A 99 -16.05 2.92 -25.33
C ALA A 99 -16.78 4.06 -26.07
N VAL A 100 -16.75 5.29 -25.55
CA VAL A 100 -17.39 6.46 -26.18
C VAL A 100 -16.64 6.91 -27.44
N ALA A 101 -15.31 6.82 -27.46
CA ALA A 101 -14.51 7.17 -28.62
C ALA A 101 -14.78 6.26 -29.84
N VAL A 102 -15.02 4.96 -29.61
CA VAL A 102 -15.34 4.00 -30.68
C VAL A 102 -16.71 4.31 -31.31
N VAL A 103 -17.71 4.68 -30.51
CA VAL A 103 -19.06 4.99 -31.00
C VAL A 103 -19.12 6.30 -31.80
N ALA A 104 -18.31 7.30 -31.43
CA ALA A 104 -18.32 8.61 -32.10
C ALA A 104 -17.67 8.60 -33.50
N VAL A 105 -16.67 7.75 -33.74
CA VAL A 105 -15.96 7.69 -35.04
C VAL A 105 -16.80 7.01 -36.13
N VAL A 106 -17.69 6.08 -35.76
CA VAL A 106 -18.52 5.33 -36.74
C VAL A 106 -19.71 6.14 -37.27
N GLY A 107 -20.22 7.13 -36.54
CA GLY A 107 -21.46 7.83 -36.87
C GLY A 107 -21.39 8.90 -37.99
N VAL A 108 -20.21 9.49 -38.26
CA VAL A 108 -20.16 10.78 -39.00
C VAL A 108 -19.91 10.63 -40.51
N PHE A 109 -19.40 9.49 -41.01
CA PHE A 109 -19.01 9.35 -42.43
C PHE A 109 -20.01 8.62 -43.35
N GLY A 110 -21.16 8.17 -42.85
CA GLY A 110 -22.06 7.28 -43.60
C GLY A 110 -23.13 7.94 -44.50
N ALA A 111 -23.46 9.21 -44.32
CA ALA A 111 -24.78 9.69 -44.74
C ALA A 111 -24.93 10.20 -46.20
N ILE A 112 -23.86 10.41 -46.98
CA ILE A 112 -23.97 11.25 -48.21
C ILE A 112 -23.63 10.55 -49.56
N GLN A 113 -23.23 9.26 -49.60
CA GLN A 113 -22.94 8.55 -50.88
C GLN A 113 -23.80 7.30 -51.17
N LEU A 114 -24.88 7.07 -50.43
CA LEU A 114 -25.60 5.78 -50.39
C LEU A 114 -26.58 5.49 -51.55
N ALA A 115 -26.42 6.12 -52.72
CA ALA A 115 -27.38 5.92 -53.83
C ALA A 115 -26.95 4.88 -54.90
N ASN A 116 -25.68 4.43 -54.93
CA ASN A 116 -25.18 3.49 -55.96
C ASN A 116 -24.20 2.41 -55.43
N ALA A 117 -24.07 2.23 -54.12
CA ALA A 117 -23.18 1.20 -53.58
C ALA A 117 -23.79 -0.19 -53.77
N SER A 118 -23.04 -1.14 -54.34
CA SER A 118 -23.48 -2.53 -54.45
C SER A 118 -23.65 -3.13 -53.04
N PRO A 119 -24.64 -4.02 -52.82
CA PRO A 119 -24.82 -4.70 -51.54
C PRO A 119 -23.55 -5.39 -51.01
N ALA A 120 -22.72 -5.94 -51.92
CA ALA A 120 -21.43 -6.53 -51.60
C ALA A 120 -20.45 -5.52 -50.98
N ALA A 121 -20.35 -4.30 -51.53
CA ALA A 121 -19.48 -3.26 -50.99
C ALA A 121 -19.92 -2.82 -49.58
N SER A 122 -21.23 -2.80 -49.32
CA SER A 122 -21.75 -2.51 -47.98
C SER A 122 -21.42 -3.62 -46.97
N ALA A 123 -21.57 -4.89 -47.36
CA ALA A 123 -21.25 -6.03 -46.51
C ALA A 123 -19.76 -6.10 -46.16
N LEU A 124 -18.88 -5.87 -47.14
CA LEU A 124 -17.43 -5.83 -46.91
C LEU A 124 -17.02 -4.68 -45.98
N ARG A 125 -17.71 -3.54 -46.06
CA ARG A 125 -17.47 -2.42 -45.14
C ARG A 125 -17.89 -2.77 -43.71
N ALA A 126 -19.07 -3.36 -43.53
CA ALA A 126 -19.51 -3.85 -42.23
C ALA A 126 -18.52 -4.87 -41.65
N LEU A 127 -18.12 -5.87 -42.46
CA LEU A 127 -17.11 -6.84 -42.07
C LEU A 127 -15.80 -6.18 -41.64
N SER A 128 -15.30 -5.19 -42.38
CA SER A 128 -14.06 -4.48 -41.99
C SER A 128 -14.17 -3.73 -40.67
N VAL A 129 -15.36 -3.22 -40.33
CA VAL A 129 -15.62 -2.56 -39.04
C VAL A 129 -15.65 -3.59 -37.93
N ASP A 130 -16.32 -4.73 -38.15
CA ASP A 130 -16.40 -5.82 -37.17
C ASP A 130 -15.02 -6.43 -36.90
N GLU A 131 -14.19 -6.62 -37.94
CA GLU A 131 -12.81 -7.08 -37.79
C GLU A 131 -11.91 -6.09 -37.05
N ALA A 132 -12.08 -4.77 -37.29
CA ALA A 132 -11.35 -3.76 -36.53
C ALA A 132 -11.78 -3.76 -35.05
N SER A 133 -13.07 -3.96 -34.78
CA SER A 133 -13.59 -4.14 -33.42
C SER A 133 -13.01 -5.39 -32.75
N LEU A 134 -12.94 -6.51 -33.48
CA LEU A 134 -12.35 -7.76 -33.01
C LEU A 134 -10.88 -7.57 -32.64
N ALA A 135 -10.07 -6.96 -33.52
CA ALA A 135 -8.64 -6.70 -33.26
C ALA A 135 -8.42 -5.81 -32.02
N ASN A 136 -9.26 -4.78 -31.83
CA ASN A 136 -9.20 -3.94 -30.64
C ASN A 136 -9.55 -4.72 -29.36
N GLY A 137 -10.56 -5.60 -29.43
CA GLY A 137 -10.91 -6.44 -28.30
C GLY A 137 -9.82 -7.47 -27.97
N GLU A 138 -9.16 -8.06 -28.98
CA GLU A 138 -8.03 -8.98 -28.79
C GLU A 138 -6.89 -8.28 -28.05
N GLN A 139 -6.54 -7.06 -28.47
CA GLN A 139 -5.54 -6.24 -27.79
C GLN A 139 -5.95 -5.89 -26.35
N ALA A 140 -7.25 -5.64 -26.11
CA ALA A 140 -7.75 -5.36 -24.76
C ALA A 140 -7.64 -6.57 -23.83
N VAL A 141 -8.01 -7.77 -24.30
CA VAL A 141 -7.84 -9.03 -23.53
C VAL A 141 -6.36 -9.30 -23.29
N GLN A 142 -5.51 -9.15 -24.30
CA GLN A 142 -4.06 -9.32 -24.15
C GLN A 142 -3.47 -8.37 -23.10
N SER A 143 -3.86 -7.09 -23.11
CA SER A 143 -3.45 -6.13 -22.08
C SER A 143 -3.97 -6.52 -20.69
N GLY A 144 -5.19 -7.06 -20.63
CA GLY A 144 -5.79 -7.58 -19.40
C GLY A 144 -4.99 -8.75 -18.81
N VAL A 145 -4.61 -9.72 -19.63
CA VAL A 145 -3.78 -10.86 -19.23
C VAL A 145 -2.41 -10.39 -18.72
N SER A 146 -1.72 -9.52 -19.47
CA SER A 146 -0.42 -8.98 -19.00
C SER A 146 -0.52 -8.21 -17.68
N ARG A 147 -1.64 -7.55 -17.40
CA ARG A 147 -1.87 -6.90 -16.10
C ARG A 147 -2.11 -7.92 -14.98
N ILE A 148 -2.77 -9.05 -15.26
CA ILE A 148 -2.91 -10.15 -14.29
C ILE A 148 -1.53 -10.71 -13.95
N ASP A 149 -0.69 -10.98 -14.95
CA ASP A 149 0.67 -11.50 -14.73
C ASP A 149 1.49 -10.53 -13.87
N ALA A 150 1.41 -9.23 -14.14
CA ALA A 150 2.05 -8.21 -13.34
C ALA A 150 1.54 -8.18 -11.89
N LEU A 151 0.22 -8.29 -11.68
CA LEU A 151 -0.38 -8.35 -10.34
C LEU A 151 0.04 -9.61 -9.57
N VAL A 152 0.13 -10.76 -10.24
CA VAL A 152 0.62 -12.01 -9.63
C VAL A 152 2.09 -11.87 -9.22
N ALA A 153 2.93 -11.28 -10.07
CA ALA A 153 4.33 -11.04 -9.77
C ALA A 153 4.52 -10.06 -8.60
N GLU A 154 3.74 -8.98 -8.56
CA GLU A 154 3.72 -8.02 -7.45
C GLU A 154 3.30 -8.70 -6.14
N ALA A 155 2.22 -9.48 -6.14
CA ALA A 155 1.74 -10.19 -4.95
C ALA A 155 2.74 -11.23 -4.43
N ARG A 156 3.49 -11.92 -5.32
CA ARG A 156 4.61 -12.79 -4.91
C ARG A 156 5.72 -11.99 -4.26
N THR A 157 6.07 -10.84 -4.82
CA THR A 157 7.10 -9.94 -4.26
C THR A 157 6.70 -9.44 -2.87
N ASP A 158 5.43 -9.10 -2.68
CA ASP A 158 4.88 -8.70 -1.37
C ASP A 158 5.08 -9.83 -0.34
N ALA A 159 4.73 -11.07 -0.70
CA ALA A 159 4.90 -12.24 0.16
C ALA A 159 6.37 -12.51 0.52
N ASP A 160 7.26 -12.48 -0.48
CA ASP A 160 8.70 -12.72 -0.31
C ASP A 160 9.38 -11.65 0.56
N THR A 161 8.87 -10.42 0.52
CA THR A 161 9.39 -9.30 1.33
C THR A 161 8.99 -9.43 2.80
N VAL A 162 7.79 -9.93 3.08
CA VAL A 162 7.24 -10.01 4.45
C VAL A 162 7.76 -11.23 5.22
N GLU A 163 7.98 -12.37 4.55
CA GLU A 163 8.34 -13.63 5.19
C GLU A 163 9.58 -13.55 6.13
N PRO A 164 10.70 -12.90 5.77
CA PRO A 164 11.85 -12.79 6.67
C PRO A 164 11.56 -11.99 7.95
N ALA A 165 10.71 -10.97 7.87
CA ALA A 165 10.31 -10.19 9.04
C ALA A 165 9.45 -11.03 10.01
N LEU A 166 8.53 -11.86 9.49
CA LEU A 166 7.73 -12.78 10.30
C LEU A 166 8.58 -13.81 11.07
N ALA A 167 9.69 -14.25 10.46
CA ALA A 167 10.65 -15.12 11.13
C ALA A 167 11.42 -14.37 12.24
N THR A 168 11.75 -13.09 12.01
CA THR A 168 12.55 -12.27 12.93
C THR A 168 11.79 -11.93 14.21
N ILE A 169 10.47 -11.75 14.14
CA ILE A 169 9.61 -11.40 15.29
C ILE A 169 9.09 -12.61 16.08
N ALA A 170 9.60 -13.82 15.81
CA ALA A 170 9.19 -15.03 16.51
C ALA A 170 9.44 -14.92 18.02
N GLY A 171 8.40 -15.10 18.85
CA GLY A 171 8.51 -15.01 20.31
C GLY A 171 8.56 -13.60 20.89
N TYR A 172 8.43 -12.56 20.06
CA TYR A 172 8.37 -11.15 20.51
C TYR A 172 6.95 -10.56 20.44
N VAL A 173 6.04 -11.23 19.76
CA VAL A 173 4.65 -10.80 19.56
C VAL A 173 3.70 -11.95 19.84
N ASP A 174 2.39 -11.67 19.88
CA ASP A 174 1.35 -12.70 19.97
C ASP A 174 1.52 -13.80 18.91
N GLU A 175 1.90 -14.99 19.36
CA GLU A 175 2.27 -16.12 18.51
C GLU A 175 1.12 -16.63 17.64
N PRO A 176 -0.14 -16.74 18.13
CA PRO A 176 -1.30 -17.03 17.28
C PRO A 176 -1.46 -16.06 16.11
N THR A 177 -1.31 -14.75 16.34
CA THR A 177 -1.43 -13.73 15.29
C THR A 177 -0.27 -13.81 14.30
N ARG A 178 0.96 -14.06 14.78
CA ARG A 178 2.13 -14.30 13.91
C ARG A 178 1.95 -15.54 13.05
N ALA A 179 1.49 -16.65 13.63
CA ALA A 179 1.23 -17.89 12.90
C ALA A 179 0.14 -17.71 11.82
N ALA A 180 -0.91 -16.93 12.10
CA ALA A 180 -1.91 -16.57 11.11
C ALA A 180 -1.34 -15.76 9.94
N ALA A 181 -0.42 -14.82 10.21
CA ALA A 181 0.28 -14.08 9.17
C ALA A 181 1.19 -14.98 8.31
N VAL A 182 1.91 -15.92 8.93
CA VAL A 182 2.72 -16.93 8.21
C VAL A 182 1.83 -17.81 7.33
N GLN A 183 0.69 -18.27 7.86
CA GLN A 183 -0.27 -19.05 7.07
C GLN A 183 -0.81 -18.22 5.90
N ALA A 184 -1.08 -16.92 6.08
CA ALA A 184 -1.54 -16.04 5.01
C ALA A 184 -0.50 -15.88 3.88
N VAL A 185 0.81 -15.89 4.19
CA VAL A 185 1.87 -15.95 3.16
C VAL A 185 1.77 -17.25 2.35
N ALA A 186 1.61 -18.39 3.02
CA ALA A 186 1.46 -19.69 2.37
C ALA A 186 0.18 -19.78 1.52
N ASP A 187 -0.94 -19.30 2.05
CA ASP A 187 -2.23 -19.26 1.37
C ASP A 187 -2.20 -18.34 0.15
N LEU A 188 -1.54 -17.19 0.25
CA LEU A 188 -1.34 -16.29 -0.90
C LEU A 188 -0.55 -17.01 -2.01
N ARG A 189 0.59 -17.63 -1.67
CA ARG A 189 1.41 -18.36 -2.66
C ARG A 189 0.63 -19.50 -3.31
N ALA A 190 -0.02 -20.35 -2.51
CA ALA A 190 -0.83 -21.46 -3.01
C ALA A 190 -2.00 -20.96 -3.88
N GLY A 191 -2.66 -19.87 -3.47
CA GLY A 191 -3.73 -19.23 -4.21
C GLY A 191 -3.25 -18.69 -5.56
N LEU A 192 -2.09 -18.02 -5.59
CA LEU A 192 -1.47 -17.51 -6.83
C LEU A 192 -1.00 -18.62 -7.76
N ASP A 193 -0.51 -19.75 -7.23
CA ASP A 193 -0.14 -20.91 -8.04
C ASP A 193 -1.35 -21.63 -8.63
N ALA A 194 -2.52 -21.50 -8.00
CA ALA A 194 -3.79 -22.00 -8.51
C ALA A 194 -4.49 -21.03 -9.48
N VAL A 195 -3.99 -19.79 -9.64
CA VAL A 195 -4.52 -18.84 -10.63
C VAL A 195 -4.05 -19.27 -12.02
N GLU A 196 -5.01 -19.60 -12.89
CA GLU A 196 -4.75 -19.87 -14.30
C GLU A 196 -5.18 -18.65 -15.13
N PRO A 197 -4.24 -17.86 -15.68
CA PRO A 197 -4.57 -16.77 -16.58
C PRO A 197 -5.31 -17.31 -17.81
N PRO A 198 -6.35 -16.61 -18.30
CA PRO A 198 -7.02 -17.04 -19.52
C PRO A 198 -6.03 -17.01 -20.68
N ALA A 199 -6.11 -18.04 -21.55
CA ALA A 199 -5.25 -18.12 -22.71
C ALA A 199 -5.44 -16.88 -23.60
N ALA A 200 -4.32 -16.29 -24.05
CA ALA A 200 -4.39 -15.18 -24.99
C ALA A 200 -5.13 -15.64 -26.26
N PRO A 201 -6.10 -14.86 -26.78
CA PRO A 201 -6.77 -15.21 -28.01
C PRO A 201 -5.75 -15.30 -29.14
N ALA A 202 -5.90 -16.32 -29.99
CA ALA A 202 -5.08 -16.40 -31.21
C ALA A 202 -5.43 -15.22 -32.12
N ALA A 203 -4.41 -14.52 -32.62
CA ALA A 203 -4.60 -13.36 -33.47
C ALA A 203 -5.48 -13.70 -34.69
N TYR A 204 -6.55 -12.95 -34.88
CA TYR A 204 -7.43 -13.15 -36.02
C TYR A 204 -6.70 -12.85 -37.33
N THR A 205 -6.75 -13.82 -38.26
CA THR A 205 -6.27 -13.66 -39.63
C THR A 205 -7.45 -13.95 -40.55
N ARG A 206 -7.84 -12.96 -41.36
CA ARG A 206 -8.90 -13.14 -42.35
C ARG A 206 -8.50 -14.23 -43.35
N PRO A 207 -9.31 -15.30 -43.51
CA PRO A 207 -9.14 -16.25 -44.61
C PRO A 207 -9.25 -15.57 -45.97
N ALA A 208 -8.62 -16.15 -46.99
CA ALA A 208 -8.86 -15.71 -48.36
C ALA A 208 -10.32 -16.06 -48.74
N ILE A 209 -11.10 -15.05 -49.13
CA ILE A 209 -12.50 -15.18 -49.57
C ILE A 209 -12.67 -14.52 -50.94
N ASP A 210 -13.57 -15.06 -51.77
CA ASP A 210 -14.09 -14.41 -52.95
C ASP A 210 -15.07 -13.30 -52.53
N THR A 211 -14.65 -12.05 -52.72
CA THR A 211 -15.45 -10.89 -52.33
C THR A 211 -16.68 -10.66 -53.21
N ASP A 212 -16.75 -11.29 -54.37
CA ASP A 212 -17.89 -11.23 -55.27
C ASP A 212 -18.94 -12.32 -54.95
N ASP A 213 -18.58 -13.32 -54.14
CA ASP A 213 -19.51 -14.32 -53.60
C ASP A 213 -20.08 -13.87 -52.25
N LEU A 214 -21.36 -13.47 -52.25
CA LEU A 214 -22.08 -13.06 -51.04
C LEU A 214 -22.19 -14.19 -50.00
N GLY A 215 -22.15 -15.46 -50.42
CA GLY A 215 -22.16 -16.60 -49.52
C GLY A 215 -20.87 -16.67 -48.69
N GLU A 216 -19.72 -16.46 -49.32
CA GLU A 216 -18.42 -16.45 -48.64
C GLU A 216 -18.28 -15.24 -47.71
N VAL A 217 -18.71 -14.05 -48.15
CA VAL A 217 -18.74 -12.85 -47.29
C VAL A 217 -19.66 -13.06 -46.09
N GLY A 218 -20.82 -13.69 -46.28
CA GLY A 218 -21.76 -14.03 -45.20
C GLY A 218 -21.13 -14.98 -44.17
N ALA A 219 -20.50 -16.06 -44.62
CA ALA A 219 -19.80 -17.01 -43.76
C ALA A 219 -18.67 -16.34 -42.96
N GLN A 220 -17.96 -15.37 -43.58
CA GLN A 220 -16.92 -14.62 -42.90
C GLN A 220 -17.47 -13.72 -41.79
N ILE A 221 -18.62 -13.08 -42.00
CA ILE A 221 -19.30 -12.28 -40.97
C ILE A 221 -19.70 -13.17 -39.79
N ASP A 222 -20.24 -14.35 -40.05
CA ASP A 222 -20.63 -15.29 -38.99
C ASP A 222 -19.42 -15.78 -38.18
N LEU A 223 -18.28 -16.02 -38.84
CA LEU A 223 -17.01 -16.33 -38.15
C LEU A 223 -16.54 -15.19 -37.24
N VAL A 224 -16.60 -13.94 -37.71
CA VAL A 224 -16.21 -12.77 -36.90
C VAL A 224 -17.14 -12.58 -35.69
N ARG A 225 -18.44 -12.87 -35.86
CA ARG A 225 -19.40 -12.86 -34.74
C ARG A 225 -19.08 -13.92 -33.71
N GLU A 226 -18.85 -15.17 -34.14
CA GLU A 226 -18.45 -16.25 -33.23
C GLU A 226 -17.18 -15.90 -32.45
N ARG A 227 -16.18 -15.31 -33.12
CA ARG A 227 -14.94 -14.82 -32.47
C ARG A 227 -15.21 -13.69 -31.48
N SER A 228 -16.14 -12.79 -31.79
CA SER A 228 -16.53 -11.70 -30.89
C SER A 228 -17.22 -12.22 -29.62
N ASP A 229 -18.04 -13.26 -29.75
CA ASP A 229 -18.66 -13.94 -28.60
C ASP A 229 -17.60 -14.60 -27.70
N GLN A 230 -16.63 -15.33 -28.30
CA GLN A 230 -15.49 -15.91 -27.57
C GLN A 230 -14.66 -14.85 -26.84
N LEU A 231 -14.45 -13.68 -27.46
CA LEU A 231 -13.69 -12.59 -26.88
C LEU A 231 -14.41 -11.92 -25.71
N THR A 232 -15.74 -11.87 -25.77
CA THR A 232 -16.59 -11.42 -24.66
C THR A 232 -16.42 -12.35 -23.46
N GLU A 233 -16.47 -13.67 -23.69
CA GLU A 233 -16.23 -14.67 -22.64
C GLU A 233 -14.82 -14.54 -22.04
N LEU A 234 -13.78 -14.42 -22.87
CA LEU A 234 -12.40 -14.22 -22.39
C LEU A 234 -12.24 -12.91 -21.58
N THR A 235 -12.97 -11.86 -21.94
CA THR A 235 -12.97 -10.60 -21.18
C THR A 235 -13.58 -10.80 -19.78
N GLU A 236 -14.67 -11.56 -19.67
CA GLU A 236 -15.30 -11.89 -18.39
C GLU A 236 -14.40 -12.79 -17.53
N GLN A 237 -13.77 -13.80 -18.15
CA GLN A 237 -12.78 -14.65 -17.47
C GLN A 237 -11.59 -13.81 -16.95
N THR A 238 -11.05 -12.92 -17.77
CA THR A 238 -9.97 -11.99 -17.37
C THR A 238 -10.37 -11.13 -16.17
N ARG A 239 -11.61 -10.60 -16.14
CA ARG A 239 -12.10 -9.83 -15.00
C ARG A 239 -12.23 -10.68 -13.74
N THR A 240 -12.75 -11.90 -13.87
CA THR A 240 -12.90 -12.85 -12.77
C THR A 240 -11.55 -13.22 -12.16
N VAL A 241 -10.58 -13.60 -12.99
CA VAL A 241 -9.22 -13.96 -12.55
C VAL A 241 -8.54 -12.78 -11.88
N ARG A 242 -8.65 -11.57 -12.45
CA ARG A 242 -8.13 -10.35 -11.81
C ARG A 242 -8.76 -10.12 -10.44
N ALA A 243 -10.07 -10.26 -10.30
CA ALA A 243 -10.76 -10.09 -9.03
C ALA A 243 -10.30 -11.13 -7.98
N GLN A 244 -10.03 -12.36 -8.39
CA GLN A 244 -9.47 -13.40 -7.54
C GLN A 244 -8.08 -13.04 -7.01
N VAL A 245 -7.16 -12.57 -7.87
CA VAL A 245 -5.81 -12.13 -7.45
C VAL A 245 -5.90 -10.96 -6.47
N VAL A 246 -6.77 -9.99 -6.72
CA VAL A 246 -7.00 -8.85 -5.80
C VAL A 246 -7.52 -9.35 -4.45
N ALA A 247 -8.51 -10.25 -4.44
CA ALA A 247 -9.06 -10.79 -3.19
C ALA A 247 -8.02 -11.56 -2.37
N LEU A 248 -7.14 -12.32 -3.02
CA LEU A 248 -6.01 -13.01 -2.36
C LEU A 248 -5.05 -12.00 -1.71
N ARG A 249 -4.68 -10.94 -2.43
CA ARG A 249 -3.80 -9.87 -1.93
C ARG A 249 -4.44 -9.11 -0.77
N ASP A 250 -5.73 -8.79 -0.86
CA ASP A 250 -6.46 -8.09 0.20
C ASP A 250 -6.55 -8.94 1.48
N ALA A 251 -6.81 -10.25 1.34
CA ALA A 251 -6.82 -11.18 2.48
C ALA A 251 -5.44 -11.28 3.15
N PHE A 252 -4.37 -11.38 2.35
CA PHE A 252 -3.00 -11.33 2.85
C PHE A 252 -2.71 -10.02 3.60
N ALA A 253 -3.00 -8.88 2.99
CA ALA A 253 -2.77 -7.57 3.60
C ALA A 253 -3.55 -7.38 4.91
N ALA A 254 -4.79 -7.89 4.97
CA ALA A 254 -5.59 -7.87 6.20
C ALA A 254 -4.95 -8.67 7.34
N SER A 255 -4.39 -9.86 7.05
CA SER A 255 -3.68 -10.67 8.05
C SER A 255 -2.40 -9.98 8.54
N ILE A 256 -1.64 -9.33 7.65
CA ILE A 256 -0.45 -8.55 8.04
C ILE A 256 -0.83 -7.32 8.86
N ALA A 257 -1.94 -6.65 8.54
CA ALA A 257 -2.46 -5.53 9.32
C ALA A 257 -2.93 -5.96 10.73
N ALA A 258 -3.59 -7.11 10.83
CA ALA A 258 -3.99 -7.68 12.12
C ALA A 258 -2.77 -7.99 13.01
N LEU A 259 -1.69 -8.52 12.41
CA LEU A 259 -0.41 -8.68 13.09
C LEU A 259 0.19 -7.35 13.52
N GLY A 260 0.21 -6.32 12.66
CA GLY A 260 0.72 -5.01 13.05
C GLY A 260 -0.04 -4.39 14.23
N ALA A 261 -1.35 -4.64 14.32
CA ALA A 261 -2.18 -4.19 15.43
C ALA A 261 -1.89 -4.90 16.77
N SER A 262 -1.22 -6.06 16.78
CA SER A 262 -0.88 -6.79 18.02
C SER A 262 0.41 -6.29 18.69
N PHE A 263 1.25 -5.53 17.98
CA PHE A 263 2.52 -5.02 18.50
C PHE A 263 2.36 -4.15 19.75
N PRO A 264 1.46 -3.14 19.80
CA PRO A 264 1.31 -2.30 20.99
C PRO A 264 0.96 -3.09 22.26
N ALA A 265 0.05 -4.07 22.15
CA ALA A 265 -0.33 -4.91 23.29
C ALA A 265 0.83 -5.83 23.73
N SER A 266 1.59 -6.38 22.79
CA SER A 266 2.77 -7.20 23.10
C SER A 266 3.86 -6.37 23.81
N ALA A 267 4.09 -5.14 23.33
CA ALA A 267 5.01 -4.20 23.95
C ALA A 267 4.58 -3.78 25.37
N GLU A 268 3.29 -3.59 25.60
CA GLU A 268 2.77 -3.28 26.95
C GLU A 268 3.06 -4.41 27.96
N VAL A 269 2.93 -5.68 27.53
CA VAL A 269 3.28 -6.84 28.35
C VAL A 269 4.77 -6.83 28.71
N GLU A 270 5.65 -6.68 27.71
CA GLU A 270 7.11 -6.63 27.92
C GLU A 270 7.51 -5.46 28.84
N VAL A 271 6.99 -4.25 28.58
CA VAL A 271 7.29 -3.06 29.39
C VAL A 271 6.83 -3.22 30.84
N THR A 272 5.73 -3.92 31.07
CA THR A 272 5.19 -4.21 32.41
C THR A 272 6.05 -5.26 33.13
N GLU A 273 6.40 -6.34 32.45
CA GLU A 273 7.24 -7.42 32.98
C GLU A 273 8.62 -6.90 33.38
N TYR A 274 9.25 -6.10 32.50
CA TYR A 274 10.58 -5.56 32.69
C TYR A 274 10.60 -4.18 33.36
N GLY A 275 9.71 -3.95 34.34
CA GLY A 275 9.46 -2.65 34.95
C GLY A 275 10.65 -1.99 35.69
N GLN A 276 11.73 -2.71 35.97
CA GLN A 276 12.98 -2.16 36.54
C GLN A 276 13.95 -1.59 35.50
N ALA A 277 13.73 -1.83 34.21
CA ALA A 277 14.55 -1.21 33.17
C ALA A 277 14.37 0.31 33.14
N LEU A 278 15.38 1.02 32.61
CA LEU A 278 15.33 2.47 32.44
C LEU A 278 14.16 2.87 31.55
N GLU A 279 13.56 4.00 31.88
CA GLU A 279 12.42 4.58 31.14
C GLU A 279 12.70 4.71 29.64
N SER A 280 13.93 5.10 29.26
CA SER A 280 14.31 5.22 27.85
C SER A 280 14.23 3.93 27.04
N PHE A 281 14.46 2.76 27.64
CA PHE A 281 14.31 1.47 26.95
C PHE A 281 12.83 1.11 26.79
N ARG A 282 12.02 1.35 27.83
CA ARG A 282 10.57 1.12 27.79
C ARG A 282 9.87 2.01 26.75
N ASP A 283 10.26 3.27 26.68
CA ASP A 283 9.77 4.23 25.69
C ASP A 283 10.18 3.81 24.27
N ALA A 284 11.42 3.35 24.08
CA ALA A 284 11.90 2.90 22.78
C ALA A 284 11.11 1.68 22.26
N VAL A 285 10.84 0.69 23.13
CA VAL A 285 10.02 -0.49 22.79
C VAL A 285 8.59 -0.07 22.43
N THR A 286 7.98 0.82 23.22
CA THR A 286 6.63 1.33 22.98
C THR A 286 6.55 2.10 21.66
N ALA A 287 7.52 2.97 21.37
CA ALA A 287 7.58 3.74 20.14
C ALA A 287 7.77 2.84 18.91
N ALA A 288 8.65 1.84 18.99
CA ALA A 288 8.87 0.88 17.90
C ALA A 288 7.61 0.04 17.61
N ALA A 289 6.92 -0.42 18.65
CA ALA A 289 5.67 -1.14 18.49
C ALA A 289 4.56 -0.30 17.83
N ALA A 290 4.48 1.00 18.16
CA ALA A 290 3.53 1.92 17.53
C ALA A 290 3.90 2.26 16.07
N ALA A 291 5.18 2.15 15.70
CA ALA A 291 5.64 2.44 14.34
C ALA A 291 5.13 1.42 13.31
N VAL A 292 4.95 0.14 13.70
CA VAL A 292 4.46 -0.91 12.80
C VAL A 292 3.08 -0.59 12.22
N PRO A 293 2.00 -0.40 13.01
CA PRO A 293 0.68 -0.07 12.47
C PRO A 293 0.66 1.32 11.80
N ALA A 294 1.52 2.25 12.20
CA ALA A 294 1.66 3.54 11.53
C ALA A 294 2.22 3.40 10.10
N ALA A 295 3.26 2.59 9.92
CA ALA A 295 3.82 2.27 8.61
C ALA A 295 2.81 1.53 7.71
N GLN A 296 1.98 0.67 8.31
CA GLN A 296 0.89 0.00 7.60
C GLN A 296 -0.21 0.97 7.17
N ALA A 297 -0.59 1.91 8.03
CA ALA A 297 -1.54 2.96 7.68
C ALA A 297 -1.04 3.87 6.54
N ALA A 298 0.28 3.98 6.36
CA ALA A 298 0.91 4.68 5.24
C ALA A 298 0.91 3.88 3.92
N GLY A 299 0.40 2.64 3.93
CA GLY A 299 0.28 1.77 2.75
C GLY A 299 1.41 0.76 2.57
N GLY A 300 2.33 0.64 3.54
CA GLY A 300 3.33 -0.42 3.56
C GLY A 300 2.86 -1.67 4.33
N PHE A 301 3.74 -2.67 4.45
CA PHE A 301 3.53 -3.82 5.34
C PHE A 301 4.17 -3.65 6.72
N GLY A 302 4.96 -2.60 6.94
CA GLY A 302 5.68 -2.36 8.20
C GLY A 302 6.92 -3.25 8.39
N VAL A 303 7.48 -3.80 7.31
CA VAL A 303 8.57 -4.80 7.35
C VAL A 303 9.82 -4.28 8.07
N ALA A 304 10.23 -3.03 7.79
CA ALA A 304 11.40 -2.44 8.42
C ALA A 304 11.19 -2.23 9.93
N GLU A 305 10.00 -1.77 10.31
CA GLU A 305 9.59 -1.55 11.69
C GLU A 305 9.47 -2.87 12.46
N MET A 306 8.91 -3.91 11.84
CA MET A 306 8.84 -5.27 12.41
C MET A 306 10.24 -5.82 12.71
N VAL A 307 11.20 -5.64 11.79
CA VAL A 307 12.59 -6.10 11.98
C VAL A 307 13.32 -5.29 13.05
N ALA A 308 12.98 -4.00 13.21
CA ALA A 308 13.60 -3.12 14.20
C ALA A 308 13.11 -3.39 15.64
N TYR A 309 11.95 -4.02 15.82
CA TYR A 309 11.33 -4.21 17.13
C TYR A 309 12.06 -5.22 18.05
N PRO A 310 12.38 -6.46 17.62
CA PRO A 310 13.06 -7.45 18.47
C PRO A 310 14.34 -6.98 19.18
N PRO A 311 15.32 -6.33 18.52
CA PRO A 311 16.54 -5.90 19.22
C PRO A 311 16.30 -4.85 20.30
N LEU A 312 15.19 -4.10 20.24
CA LEU A 312 14.82 -3.15 21.30
C LEU A 312 14.22 -3.88 22.52
N VAL A 313 13.47 -4.96 22.28
CA VAL A 313 12.96 -5.84 23.35
C VAL A 313 14.13 -6.57 24.03
N ASP A 314 15.09 -7.08 23.27
CA ASP A 314 16.30 -7.70 23.85
C ASP A 314 17.08 -6.69 24.70
N ALA A 315 17.27 -5.46 24.22
CA ALA A 315 17.94 -4.41 24.97
C ALA A 315 17.18 -4.00 26.26
N LEU A 316 15.83 -4.04 26.24
CA LEU A 316 15.01 -3.84 27.43
C LEU A 316 15.25 -4.93 28.47
N ARG A 317 15.27 -6.21 28.04
CA ARG A 317 15.50 -7.37 28.89
C ARG A 317 16.91 -7.34 29.51
N ASP A 318 17.93 -7.09 28.70
CA ASP A 318 19.32 -6.95 29.17
C ASP A 318 19.44 -5.81 30.21
N ASN A 319 18.80 -4.67 29.95
CA ASN A 319 18.84 -3.53 30.88
C ASN A 319 18.11 -3.83 32.20
N HIS A 320 17.01 -4.57 32.16
CA HIS A 320 16.31 -5.02 33.35
C HIS A 320 17.18 -5.92 34.23
N GLU A 321 17.89 -6.88 33.64
CA GLU A 321 18.80 -7.76 34.37
C GLU A 321 19.93 -6.98 35.05
N LEU A 322 20.50 -5.99 34.36
CA LEU A 322 21.51 -5.09 34.93
C LEU A 322 20.93 -4.28 36.10
N ALA A 323 19.73 -3.73 35.97
CA ALA A 323 19.08 -2.96 37.02
C ALA A 323 18.81 -3.82 38.28
N ILE A 324 18.38 -5.07 38.11
CA ILE A 324 18.21 -6.01 39.23
C ILE A 324 19.55 -6.31 39.90
N ALA A 325 20.60 -6.56 39.11
CA ALA A 325 21.94 -6.83 39.65
C ALA A 325 22.48 -5.65 40.48
N GLU A 326 22.26 -4.42 40.03
CA GLU A 326 22.63 -3.20 40.77
C GLU A 326 21.87 -3.08 42.10
N ILE A 327 20.54 -3.27 42.08
CA ILE A 327 19.71 -3.24 43.30
C ILE A 327 20.17 -4.30 44.32
N LEU A 328 20.53 -5.51 43.86
CA LEU A 328 21.05 -6.56 44.73
C LEU A 328 22.43 -6.21 45.30
N ALA A 329 23.33 -5.65 44.49
CA ALA A 329 24.65 -5.21 44.92
C ALA A 329 24.57 -4.08 45.96
N GLU A 330 23.69 -3.10 45.76
CA GLU A 330 23.44 -2.02 46.73
C GLU A 330 22.89 -2.57 48.05
N ARG A 331 21.98 -3.54 47.99
CA ARG A 331 21.42 -4.18 49.18
C ARG A 331 22.50 -4.94 49.97
N GLU A 332 23.37 -5.66 49.29
CA GLU A 332 24.50 -6.36 49.93
C GLU A 332 25.49 -5.38 50.56
N ALA A 333 25.83 -4.29 49.85
CA ALA A 333 26.69 -3.22 50.38
C ALA A 333 26.08 -2.55 51.63
N ALA A 334 24.77 -2.28 51.62
CA ALA A 334 24.06 -1.71 52.76
C ALA A 334 24.02 -2.67 53.97
N GLN A 335 23.85 -3.97 53.74
CA GLN A 335 23.90 -4.99 54.80
C GLN A 335 25.30 -5.08 55.42
N ASN A 336 26.35 -5.09 54.59
CA ASN A 336 27.73 -5.14 55.06
C ASN A 336 28.12 -3.89 55.86
N ASN A 337 27.64 -2.71 55.46
CA ASN A 337 27.89 -1.45 56.19
C ASN A 337 27.11 -1.34 57.51
N THR A 338 25.91 -1.94 57.60
CA THR A 338 25.08 -1.88 58.82
C THR A 338 25.55 -2.88 59.89
N GLY A 339 26.12 -4.02 59.49
CA GLY A 339 26.66 -5.04 60.41
C GLY A 339 28.01 -4.69 61.06
N GLY A 340 28.75 -3.70 60.53
CA GLY A 340 30.11 -3.38 60.98
C GLY A 340 30.23 -2.52 62.25
N ASN A 341 29.16 -1.92 62.77
CA ASN A 341 29.27 -0.88 63.81
C ASN A 341 28.71 -1.23 65.20
N THR A 342 28.38 -2.50 65.49
CA THR A 342 27.80 -2.89 66.79
C THR A 342 28.79 -3.56 67.77
N GLY A 343 30.08 -3.68 67.43
CA GLY A 343 31.09 -4.39 68.25
C GLY A 343 32.06 -3.53 69.08
N GLY A 344 31.97 -2.20 69.03
CA GLY A 344 33.03 -1.30 69.52
C GLY A 344 32.77 -0.59 70.85
N ASN A 345 32.07 -1.19 71.82
CA ASN A 345 32.06 -0.68 73.18
C ASN A 345 31.96 -1.80 74.22
N THR A 346 33.08 -2.47 74.48
CA THR A 346 33.34 -3.06 75.80
C THR A 346 34.79 -2.84 76.17
N GLY A 347 35.01 -1.81 76.98
CA GLY A 347 35.85 -1.88 78.18
C GLY A 347 37.35 -2.12 77.98
N GLY A 348 38.14 -1.10 78.30
CA GLY A 348 39.58 -1.24 78.45
C GLY A 348 39.99 -2.31 79.49
N GLY A 349 41.12 -2.94 79.21
CA GLY A 349 41.82 -3.84 80.13
C GLY A 349 43.28 -3.96 79.69
N PHE A 350 44.17 -3.49 80.54
CA PHE A 350 45.63 -3.48 80.39
C PHE A 350 46.28 -4.88 80.37
N THR A 351 47.54 -4.91 79.87
CA THR A 351 48.60 -5.95 79.96
C THR A 351 48.46 -7.13 78.96
N ASN A 352 49.48 -7.67 78.29
CA ASN A 352 50.91 -7.90 78.61
C ASN A 352 51.64 -8.41 77.33
N PRO A 353 52.91 -8.06 77.02
CA PRO A 353 53.66 -8.72 75.95
C PRO A 353 54.31 -10.01 76.50
N GLY A 354 53.76 -11.17 76.13
CA GLY A 354 54.23 -12.49 76.56
C GLY A 354 54.52 -13.39 75.36
N ALA A 355 55.79 -13.75 75.21
CA ALA A 355 56.30 -14.72 74.26
C ALA A 355 55.84 -16.16 74.56
N GLY A 356 55.79 -16.99 73.52
CA GLY A 356 56.15 -18.42 73.63
C GLY A 356 55.07 -19.43 73.23
N GLY A 357 55.52 -20.42 72.44
CA GLY A 357 54.85 -21.71 72.20
C GLY A 357 53.74 -21.65 71.16
N GLY A 358 53.80 -22.32 70.01
CA GLY A 358 54.24 -23.69 69.81
C GLY A 358 53.08 -24.62 70.17
N ASP A 359 52.20 -24.90 69.20
CA ASP A 359 51.52 -26.18 69.15
C ASP A 359 51.10 -26.56 67.72
N THR A 360 51.30 -27.83 67.44
CA THR A 360 51.07 -28.59 66.23
C THR A 360 49.84 -29.46 66.46
N GLY A 361 48.79 -29.27 65.67
CA GLY A 361 47.66 -30.20 65.57
C GLY A 361 46.68 -29.63 64.53
N GLY A 362 46.38 -30.28 63.41
CA GLY A 362 46.12 -31.71 63.26
C GLY A 362 44.61 -31.95 63.39
N GLY A 363 43.87 -31.71 62.31
CA GLY A 363 42.43 -31.97 62.19
C GLY A 363 41.98 -31.56 60.78
N SER A 364 42.17 -32.46 59.81
CA SER A 364 41.12 -33.35 59.30
C SER A 364 40.04 -32.58 58.56
N GLY A 365 40.12 -32.64 57.23
CA GLY A 365 39.11 -32.09 56.33
C GLY A 365 37.79 -32.87 56.44
N GLU A 366 36.71 -32.12 56.29
CA GLU A 366 35.38 -32.66 56.06
C GLU A 366 34.74 -31.83 54.95
N THR A 367 34.83 -32.41 53.75
CA THR A 367 34.12 -32.02 52.53
C THR A 367 32.77 -32.75 52.48
N GLY A 368 31.71 -32.05 52.11
CA GLY A 368 30.40 -32.61 51.73
C GLY A 368 29.30 -32.01 52.60
N GLY A 369 28.48 -31.07 52.13
CA GLY A 369 27.66 -31.19 50.92
C GLY A 369 26.23 -31.42 51.38
N GLY A 370 25.59 -30.34 51.85
CA GLY A 370 24.19 -30.35 52.28
C GLY A 370 23.27 -30.43 51.07
N ASP A 371 22.60 -31.56 50.93
CA ASP A 371 21.51 -31.79 49.99
C ASP A 371 20.19 -31.52 50.71
N THR A 372 19.70 -30.28 50.63
CA THR A 372 18.33 -29.95 51.05
C THR A 372 17.40 -30.15 49.87
N VAL A 373 16.74 -31.31 49.87
CA VAL A 373 15.63 -31.66 48.99
C VAL A 373 14.46 -30.70 49.24
N THR A 374 14.19 -29.83 48.27
CA THR A 374 12.92 -29.10 48.16
C THR A 374 11.83 -30.07 47.71
N PRO A 375 10.66 -30.15 48.38
CA PRO A 375 9.59 -31.04 47.95
C PRO A 375 8.95 -30.56 46.64
N ASP A 376 8.76 -31.53 45.76
CA ASP A 376 8.06 -31.50 44.47
C ASP A 376 6.63 -30.94 44.61
N PRO A 377 6.17 -30.00 43.76
CA PRO A 377 4.77 -29.61 43.73
C PRO A 377 3.90 -30.73 43.16
N THR A 378 3.03 -31.26 44.03
CA THR A 378 1.93 -32.19 43.72
C THR A 378 1.24 -31.88 42.38
N PRO A 379 1.02 -32.88 41.49
CA PRO A 379 0.24 -32.70 40.28
C PRO A 379 -1.24 -32.51 40.61
N THR A 380 -1.83 -31.40 40.17
CA THR A 380 -3.28 -31.21 40.20
C THR A 380 -3.92 -32.06 39.09
N ASP A 381 -4.70 -33.04 39.53
CA ASP A 381 -5.56 -33.93 38.77
C ASP A 381 -6.56 -33.18 37.86
N PRO A 382 -6.64 -33.49 36.54
CA PRO A 382 -7.70 -32.97 35.68
C PRO A 382 -8.99 -33.76 35.94
N GLY A 383 -9.78 -33.23 36.88
CA GLY A 383 -11.11 -33.70 37.18
C GLY A 383 -11.99 -33.82 35.93
N THR A 384 -12.39 -35.06 35.66
CA THR A 384 -13.41 -35.46 34.70
C THR A 384 -14.77 -35.00 35.22
N GLY A 385 -15.38 -34.01 34.57
CA GLY A 385 -16.71 -33.51 34.90
C GLY A 385 -17.60 -33.49 33.66
N GLY A 386 -18.33 -34.58 33.45
CA GLY A 386 -19.45 -34.63 32.52
C GLY A 386 -20.55 -33.63 32.93
N GLY A 387 -21.10 -32.95 31.94
CA GLY A 387 -22.13 -31.93 32.10
C GLY A 387 -23.02 -31.93 30.87
N ASP A 388 -23.92 -32.91 30.86
CA ASP A 388 -24.99 -33.10 29.89
C ASP A 388 -25.97 -31.92 30.02
N GLY A 389 -26.17 -31.15 28.94
CA GLY A 389 -26.94 -29.91 28.99
C GLY A 389 -27.55 -29.53 27.64
N SER A 390 -28.61 -30.25 27.29
CA SER A 390 -29.52 -30.03 26.18
C SER A 390 -30.35 -28.74 26.33
N GLY A 391 -30.62 -28.04 25.21
CA GLY A 391 -31.63 -26.98 25.06
C GLY A 391 -31.02 -25.69 24.50
N GLY A 392 -31.28 -25.24 23.27
CA GLY A 392 -32.58 -25.11 22.62
C GLY A 392 -33.06 -23.66 22.80
N GLY A 393 -32.99 -22.83 21.75
CA GLY A 393 -33.50 -21.46 21.82
C GLY A 393 -33.00 -20.52 20.73
N THR A 394 -33.58 -20.65 19.53
CA THR A 394 -33.77 -19.55 18.58
C THR A 394 -34.61 -18.43 19.21
N ASP A 395 -34.24 -17.15 19.07
CA ASP A 395 -35.05 -16.08 18.43
C ASP A 395 -34.33 -14.70 18.54
N PRO A 396 -34.56 -13.75 17.60
CA PRO A 396 -33.79 -12.52 17.44
C PRO A 396 -34.49 -11.28 18.01
N GLY A 397 -33.69 -10.23 18.20
CA GLY A 397 -34.15 -8.84 18.09
C GLY A 397 -34.49 -8.15 19.41
N SER A 398 -33.85 -7.00 19.63
CA SER A 398 -34.55 -5.70 19.66
C SER A 398 -33.55 -4.63 20.06
N GLY A 399 -33.28 -3.70 19.14
CA GLY A 399 -32.58 -2.49 19.47
C GLY A 399 -33.41 -1.58 20.37
N THR A 400 -32.73 -0.91 21.29
CA THR A 400 -33.22 0.30 21.97
C THR A 400 -32.05 1.25 22.14
N ASP A 401 -31.96 2.20 21.22
CA ASP A 401 -31.51 3.57 21.45
C ASP A 401 -32.55 4.25 22.39
N PRO A 402 -32.11 4.97 23.43
CA PRO A 402 -32.26 6.42 23.36
C PRO A 402 -31.14 7.18 24.10
N GLY A 403 -30.44 8.07 23.40
CA GLY A 403 -29.39 8.91 24.01
C GLY A 403 -29.34 10.35 23.51
N SER A 404 -30.42 11.10 23.73
CA SER A 404 -30.50 12.56 23.57
C SER A 404 -29.49 13.31 24.46
N GLY A 405 -28.69 14.22 23.89
CA GLY A 405 -27.78 15.08 24.65
C GLY A 405 -27.39 16.37 23.91
N THR A 406 -28.25 17.38 24.04
CA THR A 406 -27.97 18.83 24.14
C THR A 406 -26.63 19.40 23.63
N ASP A 407 -26.73 20.18 22.55
CA ASP A 407 -26.06 21.47 22.32
C ASP A 407 -26.62 22.50 23.34
N PRO A 408 -25.83 23.38 24.00
CA PRO A 408 -25.38 24.64 23.36
C PRO A 408 -23.99 25.15 23.85
N GLY A 409 -23.21 25.78 22.97
CA GLY A 409 -22.02 26.50 23.43
C GLY A 409 -21.26 27.29 22.38
N THR A 410 -21.70 28.53 22.18
CA THR A 410 -20.98 29.67 21.60
C THR A 410 -19.51 29.80 22.04
N ASP A 411 -18.59 30.11 21.10
CA ASP A 411 -17.70 31.28 21.25
C ASP A 411 -17.06 31.69 19.89
N PRO A 412 -16.81 33.00 19.66
CA PRO A 412 -16.35 33.56 18.39
C PRO A 412 -14.83 33.80 18.37
N GLY A 413 -14.26 33.73 17.17
CA GLY A 413 -13.17 34.60 16.73
C GLY A 413 -11.79 34.43 17.39
N THR A 414 -10.82 33.98 16.61
CA THR A 414 -9.53 34.70 16.48
C THR A 414 -8.76 34.16 15.28
N ASP A 415 -8.72 34.97 14.24
CA ASP A 415 -7.69 35.00 13.21
C ASP A 415 -6.42 35.59 13.84
N PRO A 416 -5.25 34.95 13.66
CA PRO A 416 -4.16 35.74 13.12
C PRO A 416 -3.31 34.97 12.11
N GLY A 417 -3.17 35.58 10.94
CA GLY A 417 -1.86 36.07 10.54
C GLY A 417 -1.02 35.14 9.67
N THR A 418 -1.31 35.19 8.38
CA THR A 418 -0.40 34.81 7.30
C THR A 418 0.89 35.64 7.39
N VAL A 419 2.02 34.96 7.57
CA VAL A 419 3.35 35.48 7.22
C VAL A 419 3.96 34.50 6.20
N VAL A 420 4.18 35.00 5.00
CA VAL A 420 4.94 34.37 3.91
C VAL A 420 6.22 35.24 3.73
N PRO A 421 7.37 34.62 3.43
CA PRO A 421 8.75 35.10 3.66
C PRO A 421 9.11 36.54 3.30
#